data_AF-A0A5C4N4V2-F1
#
_entry.id   AF-A0A5C4N4V2-F1
#
_cell.length_a   1.000
_cell.length_b   1.000
_cell.length_c   1.000
_cell.angle_alpha   90.00
_cell.angle_beta   90.00
_cell.angle_gamma   90.00
#
_symmetry.space_group_name_H-M   'P 1'
#
loop_
_entity.id
_entity.type
_entity.pdbx_description
1 polymer ?
#
loop_
_entity_poly.entity_id
_entity_poly.type
_entity_poly.pdbx_seq_one_letter_code
_entity_poly.pdbx_strand_id
1 'polypeptide(L)'
;MPQIALATDYDGTIAQDGMVDGPTLAVLARLRAAGWCLVLATGRDLDDLRQVMPRLDLFDRVVAENGAVLHTPDTGVVRLLAAPLPPSFPAALATAGVHPLRAGRVLVATWEVHEARVQAVAASLGLDLRLQRNKGALMALPAGVDKGRGTLEALRELGISPAHCVAVGDAENDLDLLAACGLPVAVANASPALKRAAALVTRAEGGDGVVELIERLLRAGQSWPVPEV
;
A
#
# COMPACT_ATOMS: atom_id res chain seq x y z
N MET A 1 -18.22 -20.12 -3.59
CA MET A 1 -17.58 -19.83 -2.28
C MET A 1 -17.25 -18.34 -2.26
N PRO A 2 -17.35 -17.64 -1.12
CA PRO A 2 -16.96 -16.23 -1.06
C PRO A 2 -15.47 -16.12 -1.41
N GLN A 3 -15.14 -15.16 -2.27
CA GLN A 3 -13.75 -14.90 -2.67
C GLN A 3 -13.03 -14.19 -1.51
N ILE A 4 -11.81 -14.63 -1.21
CA ILE A 4 -10.98 -14.11 -0.11
C ILE A 4 -9.78 -13.38 -0.72
N ALA A 5 -9.37 -12.28 -0.11
CA ALA A 5 -8.25 -11.48 -0.56
C ALA A 5 -7.08 -11.48 0.44
N LEU A 6 -5.86 -11.36 -0.10
CA LEU A 6 -4.69 -10.88 0.62
C LEU A 6 -4.34 -9.49 0.10
N ALA A 7 -4.43 -8.48 0.97
CA ALA A 7 -3.89 -7.15 0.75
C ALA A 7 -2.52 -7.05 1.44
N THR A 8 -1.48 -6.67 0.70
CA THR A 8 -0.11 -6.58 1.24
C THR A 8 0.49 -5.22 0.93
N ASP A 9 1.25 -4.67 1.88
CA ASP A 9 2.23 -3.63 1.58
C ASP A 9 3.39 -4.17 0.73
N TYR A 10 4.16 -3.26 0.11
CA TYR A 10 5.36 -3.54 -0.65
C TYR A 10 6.65 -3.47 0.20
N ASP A 11 7.09 -2.27 0.59
CA ASP A 11 8.46 -1.99 1.05
C ASP A 11 8.68 -2.28 2.53
N GLY A 12 9.39 -3.36 2.84
CA GLY A 12 9.56 -3.86 4.21
C GLY A 12 8.56 -4.96 4.57
N THR A 13 7.64 -5.26 3.64
CA THR A 13 6.63 -6.32 3.77
C THR A 13 6.87 -7.47 2.79
N ILE A 14 6.75 -7.28 1.47
CA ILE A 14 7.13 -8.31 0.47
C ILE A 14 8.45 -8.01 -0.22
N ALA A 15 8.93 -6.77 -0.15
CA ALA A 15 10.15 -6.32 -0.78
C ALA A 15 11.17 -5.84 0.25
N GLN A 16 12.43 -6.17 0.02
CA GLN A 16 13.59 -5.62 0.72
C GLN A 16 14.40 -4.79 -0.27
N ASP A 17 14.74 -3.55 0.09
CA ASP A 17 15.47 -2.61 -0.77
C ASP A 17 14.81 -2.44 -2.17
N GLY A 18 13.47 -2.49 -2.19
CA GLY A 18 12.65 -2.37 -3.40
C GLY A 18 12.53 -3.64 -4.24
N MET A 19 13.16 -4.75 -3.84
CA MET A 19 13.18 -6.00 -4.59
C MET A 19 12.40 -7.10 -3.86
N VAL A 20 11.57 -7.84 -4.61
CA VAL A 20 10.87 -9.04 -4.11
C VAL A 20 11.70 -10.28 -4.46
N ASP A 21 11.96 -11.14 -3.49
CA ASP A 21 12.72 -12.36 -3.71
C ASP A 21 11.91 -13.49 -4.37
N GLY A 22 12.63 -14.51 -4.86
CA GLY A 22 12.02 -15.66 -5.51
C GLY A 22 11.02 -16.43 -4.65
N PRO A 23 11.34 -16.78 -3.38
CA PRO A 23 10.42 -17.44 -2.47
C PRO A 23 9.10 -16.69 -2.27
N THR A 24 9.15 -15.36 -2.07
CA THR A 24 7.96 -14.53 -1.87
C THR A 24 7.11 -14.49 -3.13
N LEU A 25 7.71 -14.32 -4.32
CA LEU A 25 6.97 -14.39 -5.59
C LEU A 25 6.32 -15.77 -5.80
N ALA A 26 7.03 -16.85 -5.48
CA ALA A 26 6.53 -18.21 -5.66
C ALA A 26 5.33 -18.50 -4.75
N VAL A 27 5.36 -18.03 -3.50
CA VAL A 27 4.26 -18.26 -2.56
C VAL A 27 3.03 -17.41 -2.92
N LEU A 28 3.21 -16.18 -3.38
CA LEU A 28 2.12 -15.33 -3.88
C LEU A 28 1.44 -15.98 -5.10
N ALA A 29 2.22 -16.51 -6.04
CA ALA A 29 1.70 -17.24 -7.19
C ALA A 29 0.90 -18.49 -6.78
N ARG A 30 1.38 -19.24 -5.78
CA ARG A 30 0.66 -20.40 -5.22
C ARG A 30 -0.65 -19.99 -4.55
N LEU A 31 -0.66 -18.88 -3.81
CA LEU A 31 -1.87 -18.37 -3.18
C LEU A 31 -2.92 -17.96 -4.21
N ARG A 32 -2.50 -17.24 -5.26
CA ARG A 32 -3.36 -16.91 -6.41
C ARG A 32 -3.91 -18.18 -7.08
N ALA A 33 -3.08 -19.18 -7.32
CA ALA A 33 -3.49 -20.45 -7.90
C ALA A 33 -4.49 -21.24 -7.02
N ALA A 34 -4.50 -21.00 -5.71
CA ALA A 34 -5.50 -21.53 -4.78
C ALA A 34 -6.83 -20.72 -4.76
N GLY A 35 -6.98 -19.73 -5.64
CA GLY A 35 -8.22 -18.97 -5.84
C GLY A 35 -8.34 -17.71 -4.99
N TRP A 36 -7.28 -17.28 -4.32
CA TRP A 36 -7.25 -16.01 -3.59
C TRP A 36 -7.03 -14.84 -4.54
N CYS A 37 -7.68 -13.72 -4.23
CA CYS A 37 -7.36 -12.44 -4.85
C CYS A 37 -6.17 -11.78 -4.16
N LEU A 38 -5.32 -11.13 -4.94
CA LEU A 38 -4.16 -10.40 -4.42
C LEU A 38 -4.32 -8.90 -4.68
N VAL A 39 -4.18 -8.10 -3.63
CA VAL A 39 -4.16 -6.64 -3.67
C VAL A 39 -2.80 -6.14 -3.16
N LEU A 40 -2.12 -5.31 -3.94
CA LEU A 40 -0.88 -4.65 -3.50
C LEU A 40 -1.20 -3.22 -3.07
N ALA A 41 -0.83 -2.80 -1.88
CA ALA A 41 -1.07 -1.45 -1.37
C ALA A 41 0.23 -0.74 -0.97
N THR A 42 0.69 0.21 -1.79
CA THR A 42 2.02 0.83 -1.64
C THR A 42 1.97 2.36 -1.61
N GLY A 43 2.97 2.94 -0.95
CA GLY A 43 3.24 4.38 -1.02
C GLY A 43 4.01 4.80 -2.26
N ARG A 44 4.54 3.85 -3.05
CA ARG A 44 5.27 4.12 -4.29
C ARG A 44 4.36 4.75 -5.34
N ASP A 45 4.96 5.56 -6.20
CA ASP A 45 4.30 5.94 -7.45
C ASP A 45 4.21 4.71 -8.38
N LEU A 46 3.17 4.70 -9.22
CA LEU A 46 2.88 3.53 -10.05
C LEU A 46 3.98 3.24 -11.08
N ASP A 47 4.67 4.26 -11.58
CA ASP A 47 5.66 4.08 -12.64
C ASP A 47 7.01 3.59 -12.06
N ASP A 48 7.40 4.04 -10.87
CA ASP A 48 8.48 3.46 -10.06
C ASP A 48 8.17 2.01 -9.69
N LEU A 49 6.95 1.74 -9.22
CA LEU A 49 6.54 0.37 -8.87
C LEU A 49 6.67 -0.59 -10.06
N ARG A 50 6.29 -0.16 -11.27
CA ARG A 50 6.41 -0.97 -12.50
C ARG A 50 7.85 -1.32 -12.86
N GLN A 51 8.82 -0.51 -12.45
CA GLN A 51 10.23 -0.77 -12.70
C GLN A 51 10.81 -1.79 -11.72
N VAL A 52 10.33 -1.79 -10.48
CA VAL A 52 10.92 -2.59 -9.40
C VAL A 52 10.15 -3.89 -9.09
N MET A 53 8.84 -3.95 -9.35
CA MET A 53 8.03 -5.14 -9.14
C MET A 53 7.94 -5.98 -10.43
N PRO A 54 8.69 -7.09 -10.55
CA PRO A 54 8.81 -7.83 -11.82
C PRO A 54 7.54 -8.59 -12.23
N ARG A 55 6.65 -8.86 -11.27
CA ARG A 55 5.46 -9.71 -11.45
C ARG A 55 4.20 -9.03 -10.95
N LEU A 56 3.99 -7.79 -11.39
CA LEU A 56 2.79 -7.02 -11.05
C LEU A 56 1.50 -7.73 -11.55
N ASP A 57 1.61 -8.60 -12.54
CA ASP A 57 0.56 -9.47 -13.07
C ASP A 57 0.02 -10.51 -12.07
N LEU A 58 0.72 -10.74 -10.95
CA LEU A 58 0.20 -11.58 -9.86
C LEU A 58 -0.96 -10.91 -9.11
N PHE A 59 -1.06 -9.58 -9.15
CA PHE A 59 -2.04 -8.82 -8.41
C PHE A 59 -3.28 -8.54 -9.25
N ASP A 60 -4.46 -8.74 -8.66
CA ASP A 60 -5.73 -8.38 -9.29
C ASP A 60 -5.96 -6.87 -9.23
N ARG A 61 -5.47 -6.22 -8.15
CA ARG A 61 -5.49 -4.78 -7.99
C ARG A 61 -4.21 -4.26 -7.34
N VAL A 62 -3.80 -3.08 -7.77
CA VAL A 62 -2.67 -2.34 -7.21
C VAL A 62 -3.16 -0.97 -6.77
N VAL A 63 -3.05 -0.72 -5.48
CA VAL A 63 -3.32 0.54 -4.81
C VAL A 63 -1.99 1.26 -4.63
N ALA A 64 -1.67 2.19 -5.53
CA ALA A 64 -0.44 2.97 -5.52
C ALA A 64 -0.67 4.37 -4.92
N GLU A 65 0.41 5.11 -4.72
CA GLU A 65 0.40 6.49 -4.22
C GLU A 65 -0.39 6.63 -2.90
N ASN A 66 -0.14 5.72 -1.95
CA ASN A 66 -0.82 5.64 -0.64
C ASN A 66 -2.35 5.62 -0.74
N GLY A 67 -2.92 5.02 -1.77
CA GLY A 67 -4.38 4.92 -1.92
C GLY A 67 -4.99 5.85 -2.96
N ALA A 68 -4.21 6.75 -3.57
CA ALA A 68 -4.75 7.69 -4.54
C ALA A 68 -4.96 7.09 -5.93
N VAL A 69 -4.27 6.00 -6.27
CA VAL A 69 -4.27 5.42 -7.62
C VAL A 69 -4.62 3.95 -7.54
N LEU A 70 -5.65 3.54 -8.27
CA LEU A 70 -6.03 2.13 -8.44
C LEU A 70 -5.65 1.67 -9.85
N HIS A 71 -4.85 0.63 -9.93
CA HIS A 71 -4.41 0.02 -11.18
C HIS A 71 -4.87 -1.44 -11.26
N THR A 72 -5.30 -1.83 -12.46
CA THR A 72 -5.74 -3.19 -12.80
C THR A 72 -4.69 -3.78 -13.77
N PRO A 73 -3.77 -4.64 -13.31
CA PRO A 73 -2.62 -5.07 -14.11
C PRO A 73 -2.95 -5.82 -15.40
N ASP A 74 -4.02 -6.61 -15.40
CA ASP A 74 -4.46 -7.42 -16.54
C ASP A 74 -4.89 -6.60 -17.77
N THR A 75 -5.57 -5.48 -17.54
CA THR A 75 -6.18 -4.61 -18.55
C THR A 75 -5.38 -3.33 -18.75
N GLY A 76 -4.43 -3.03 -17.87
CA GLY A 76 -3.67 -1.79 -17.90
C GLY A 76 -4.42 -0.59 -17.32
N VAL A 77 -5.70 -0.75 -16.92
CA VAL A 77 -6.56 0.37 -16.49
C VAL A 77 -5.98 1.04 -15.25
N VAL A 78 -5.99 2.38 -15.25
CA VAL A 78 -5.59 3.22 -14.11
C VAL A 78 -6.74 4.17 -13.79
N ARG A 79 -7.20 4.16 -12.55
CA ARG A 79 -8.23 5.05 -12.01
C ARG A 79 -7.64 5.89 -10.89
N LEU A 80 -7.93 7.18 -10.90
CA LEU A 80 -7.59 8.08 -9.80
C LEU A 80 -8.74 8.08 -8.79
N LEU A 81 -8.42 7.82 -7.53
CA LEU A 81 -9.35 7.85 -6.39
C LEU A 81 -9.37 9.22 -5.70
N ALA A 82 -8.46 10.11 -6.07
CA ALA A 82 -8.44 11.50 -5.67
C ALA A 82 -8.00 12.41 -6.83
N ALA A 83 -8.38 13.68 -6.75
CA ALA A 83 -8.00 14.67 -7.76
C ALA A 83 -6.48 14.93 -7.72
N PRO A 84 -5.81 15.03 -8.87
CA PRO A 84 -4.41 15.44 -8.93
C PRO A 84 -4.16 16.78 -8.22
N LEU A 85 -3.00 16.93 -7.60
CA LEU A 85 -2.55 18.22 -7.10
C LEU A 85 -2.38 19.20 -8.28
N PRO A 86 -2.75 20.48 -8.10
CA PRO A 86 -2.66 21.44 -9.19
C PRO A 86 -1.19 21.61 -9.60
N PRO A 87 -0.89 21.75 -10.91
CA PRO A 87 0.51 21.91 -11.38
C PRO A 87 1.25 23.11 -10.77
N SER A 88 0.51 24.11 -10.28
CA SER A 88 1.06 25.25 -9.54
C SER A 88 1.75 24.85 -8.23
N PHE A 89 1.34 23.73 -7.60
CA PHE A 89 1.91 23.27 -6.35
C PHE A 89 3.38 22.82 -6.49
N PRO A 90 3.74 21.82 -7.31
CA PRO A 90 5.14 21.44 -7.49
C PRO A 90 5.98 22.59 -8.10
N ALA A 91 5.39 23.45 -8.94
CA ALA A 91 6.08 24.63 -9.47
C ALA A 91 6.43 25.66 -8.38
N ALA A 92 5.50 25.91 -7.45
CA ALA A 92 5.73 26.79 -6.32
C ALA A 92 6.75 26.20 -5.33
N LEU A 93 6.71 24.88 -5.09
CA LEU A 93 7.73 24.19 -4.29
C LEU A 93 9.13 24.32 -4.89
N ALA A 94 9.26 24.12 -6.21
CA ALA A 94 10.54 24.30 -6.90
C ALA A 94 11.05 25.74 -6.78
N THR A 95 10.17 26.73 -6.93
CA THR A 95 10.51 28.15 -6.75
C THR A 95 10.93 28.46 -5.31
N ALA A 96 10.36 27.76 -4.33
CA ALA A 96 10.73 27.83 -2.91
C ALA A 96 12.02 27.02 -2.57
N GLY A 97 12.73 26.50 -3.57
CA GLY A 97 13.97 25.75 -3.39
C GLY A 97 13.80 24.38 -2.76
N VAL A 98 12.63 23.76 -2.91
CA VAL A 98 12.37 22.38 -2.48
C VAL A 98 12.86 21.44 -3.59
N HIS A 99 13.96 20.74 -3.32
CA HIS A 99 14.53 19.74 -4.23
C HIS A 99 15.12 18.56 -3.46
N PRO A 100 15.06 17.34 -4.01
CA PRO A 100 14.38 16.96 -5.25
C PRO A 100 12.85 16.95 -5.08
N LEU A 101 12.13 17.06 -6.19
CA LEU A 101 10.68 16.87 -6.26
C LEU A 101 10.38 15.72 -7.21
N ARG A 102 9.51 14.81 -6.80
CA ARG A 102 8.93 13.79 -7.67
C ARG A 102 7.41 13.95 -7.64
N ALA A 103 6.81 14.26 -8.78
CA ALA A 103 5.36 14.31 -8.92
C ALA A 103 4.86 12.94 -9.42
N GLY A 104 3.98 12.31 -8.64
CA GLY A 104 3.16 11.19 -9.10
C GLY A 104 1.94 11.69 -9.85
N ARG A 105 0.92 10.83 -9.99
CA ARG A 105 -0.37 11.20 -10.60
C ARG A 105 -1.21 12.06 -9.66
N VAL A 106 -1.10 11.84 -8.36
CA VAL A 106 -1.91 12.51 -7.33
C VAL A 106 -1.07 13.01 -6.16
N LEU A 107 0.14 12.50 -5.94
CA LEU A 107 1.04 12.99 -4.90
C LEU A 107 2.22 13.81 -5.43
N VAL A 108 2.82 14.60 -4.55
CA VAL A 108 4.17 15.16 -4.73
C VAL A 108 5.06 14.71 -3.58
N ALA A 109 6.21 14.14 -3.91
CA ALA A 109 7.18 13.63 -2.95
C ALA A 109 8.47 14.46 -2.96
N THR A 110 9.08 14.61 -1.78
CA THR A 110 10.38 15.26 -1.55
C THR A 110 11.03 14.67 -0.27
N TRP A 111 12.10 15.28 0.23
CA TRP A 111 12.69 14.93 1.52
C TRP A 111 11.99 15.62 2.69
N GLU A 112 11.91 14.92 3.82
CA GLU A 112 11.28 15.39 5.06
C GLU A 112 11.85 16.72 5.58
N VAL A 113 13.11 17.02 5.27
CA VAL A 113 13.76 18.31 5.61
C VAL A 113 12.99 19.52 5.07
N HIS A 114 12.17 19.32 4.03
CA HIS A 114 11.39 20.37 3.39
C HIS A 114 9.95 20.49 3.93
N GLU A 115 9.55 19.73 4.95
CA GLU A 115 8.16 19.68 5.44
C GLU A 115 7.58 21.07 5.75
N ALA A 116 8.31 21.92 6.46
CA ALA A 116 7.86 23.28 6.77
C ALA A 116 7.61 24.13 5.51
N ARG A 117 8.42 23.97 4.46
CA ARG A 117 8.23 24.68 3.19
C ARG A 117 7.05 24.12 2.41
N VAL A 118 6.88 22.79 2.42
CA VAL A 118 5.74 22.12 1.80
C VAL A 118 4.43 22.59 2.42
N GLN A 119 4.37 22.67 3.75
CA GLN A 119 3.21 23.20 4.49
C GLN A 119 2.93 24.67 4.13
N ALA A 120 3.97 25.52 4.11
CA ALA A 120 3.81 26.93 3.78
C ALA A 120 3.27 27.16 2.35
N VAL A 121 3.77 26.41 1.38
CA VAL A 121 3.30 26.48 -0.03
C VAL A 121 1.91 25.89 -0.19
N ALA A 122 1.58 24.79 0.51
CA ALA A 122 0.23 24.23 0.50
C ALA A 122 -0.78 25.26 1.05
N ALA A 123 -0.45 25.89 2.18
CA ALA A 123 -1.29 26.92 2.79
C ALA A 123 -1.47 28.16 1.89
N SER A 124 -0.42 28.62 1.20
CA SER A 124 -0.52 29.78 0.30
C SER A 124 -1.39 29.52 -0.94
N LEU A 125 -1.51 28.26 -1.34
CA LEU A 125 -2.39 27.81 -2.43
C LEU A 125 -3.77 27.35 -1.95
N GLY A 126 -4.04 27.40 -0.64
CA GLY A 126 -5.32 26.94 -0.06
C GLY A 126 -5.55 25.44 -0.20
N LEU A 127 -4.49 24.64 -0.24
CA LEU A 127 -4.57 23.18 -0.40
C LEU A 127 -4.65 22.50 0.97
N ASP A 128 -5.69 21.67 1.13
CA ASP A 128 -5.80 20.76 2.27
C ASP A 128 -5.11 19.44 1.95
N LEU A 129 -3.91 19.25 2.51
CA LEU A 129 -3.02 18.14 2.21
C LEU A 129 -2.76 17.28 3.43
N ARG A 130 -2.76 15.97 3.23
CA ARG A 130 -2.13 15.01 4.14
C ARG A 130 -0.65 14.92 3.81
N LEU A 131 0.18 15.10 4.83
CA LEU A 131 1.62 14.88 4.73
C LEU A 131 1.97 13.54 5.37
N GLN A 132 2.65 12.70 4.61
CA GLN A 132 3.04 11.37 5.05
C GLN A 132 4.55 11.17 4.95
N ARG A 133 5.14 10.71 6.05
CA ARG A 133 6.57 10.44 6.17
C ARG A 133 6.82 8.96 5.97
N ASN A 134 7.85 8.62 5.21
CA ASN A 134 8.31 7.24 5.03
C ASN A 134 9.81 7.22 4.76
N LYS A 135 10.60 6.62 5.66
CA LYS A 135 12.05 6.41 5.49
C LYS A 135 12.81 7.68 5.03
N GLY A 136 12.47 8.84 5.62
CA GLY A 136 13.06 10.15 5.31
C GLY A 136 12.46 10.91 4.12
N ALA A 137 11.57 10.27 3.35
CA ALA A 137 10.77 10.93 2.33
C ALA A 137 9.48 11.52 2.92
N LEU A 138 9.03 12.61 2.32
CA LEU A 138 7.77 13.28 2.61
C LEU A 138 6.90 13.25 1.35
N MET A 139 5.69 12.75 1.49
CA MET A 139 4.69 12.72 0.42
C MET A 139 3.53 13.64 0.82
N ALA A 140 3.22 14.59 -0.06
CA ALA A 140 2.05 15.44 0.04
C ALA A 140 0.94 14.87 -0.84
N LEU A 141 -0.21 14.57 -0.24
CA LEU A 141 -1.38 13.99 -0.89
C LEU A 141 -2.62 14.82 -0.58
N PRO A 142 -3.67 14.80 -1.42
CA PRO A 142 -4.97 15.34 -1.05
C PRO A 142 -5.48 14.74 0.27
N ALA A 143 -6.22 15.54 1.05
CA ALA A 143 -6.86 15.06 2.27
C ALA A 143 -7.80 13.86 2.01
N GLY A 144 -7.86 12.93 2.97
CA GLY A 144 -8.73 11.74 2.89
C GLY A 144 -8.24 10.63 1.96
N VAL A 145 -6.98 10.70 1.50
CA VAL A 145 -6.27 9.61 0.81
C VAL A 145 -5.45 8.82 1.83
N ASP A 146 -5.67 7.51 1.87
CA ASP A 146 -4.85 6.54 2.61
C ASP A 146 -4.99 5.14 1.98
N LYS A 147 -4.06 4.24 2.36
CA LYS A 147 -4.01 2.86 1.82
C LYS A 147 -5.28 2.07 2.15
N GLY A 148 -5.90 2.33 3.30
CA GLY A 148 -7.14 1.67 3.71
C GLY A 148 -8.27 1.95 2.74
N ARG A 149 -8.55 3.22 2.46
CA ARG A 149 -9.58 3.66 1.52
C ARG A 149 -9.33 3.15 0.11
N GLY A 150 -8.08 3.22 -0.36
CA GLY A 150 -7.71 2.66 -1.67
C GLY A 150 -7.93 1.15 -1.75
N THR A 151 -7.63 0.42 -0.67
CA THR A 151 -7.87 -1.02 -0.56
C THR A 151 -9.36 -1.34 -0.51
N LEU A 152 -10.18 -0.57 0.21
CA LEU A 152 -11.64 -0.73 0.22
C LEU A 152 -12.24 -0.57 -1.18
N GLU A 153 -11.77 0.42 -1.97
CA GLU A 153 -12.19 0.57 -3.36
C GLU A 153 -11.75 -0.61 -4.24
N ALA A 154 -10.53 -1.13 -4.04
CA ALA A 154 -10.05 -2.31 -4.74
C ALA A 154 -10.93 -3.54 -4.44
N LEU A 155 -11.22 -3.79 -3.16
CA LEU A 155 -12.07 -4.90 -2.71
C LEU A 155 -13.51 -4.76 -3.24
N ARG A 156 -14.06 -3.54 -3.26
CA ARG A 156 -15.38 -3.25 -3.83
C ARG A 156 -15.45 -3.62 -5.31
N GLU A 157 -14.43 -3.29 -6.11
CA GLU A 157 -14.37 -3.69 -7.52
C GLU A 157 -14.25 -5.20 -7.73
N LEU A 158 -13.56 -5.88 -6.82
CA LEU A 158 -13.42 -7.33 -6.84
C LEU A 158 -14.66 -8.07 -6.29
N GLY A 159 -15.63 -7.35 -5.73
CA GLY A 159 -16.80 -7.96 -5.09
C GLY A 159 -16.47 -8.72 -3.79
N ILE A 160 -15.38 -8.32 -3.12
CA ILE A 160 -14.87 -8.97 -1.91
C ILE A 160 -15.24 -8.12 -0.69
N SER A 161 -15.83 -8.74 0.32
CA SER A 161 -16.07 -8.07 1.61
C SER A 161 -14.73 -7.74 2.28
N PRO A 162 -14.56 -6.55 2.88
CA PRO A 162 -13.38 -6.25 3.70
C PRO A 162 -13.19 -7.26 4.86
N ALA A 163 -14.28 -7.81 5.38
CA ALA A 163 -14.26 -8.89 6.35
C ALA A 163 -13.74 -10.22 5.79
N HIS A 164 -13.51 -10.36 4.48
CA HIS A 164 -12.85 -11.51 3.85
C HIS A 164 -11.49 -11.10 3.26
N CYS A 165 -10.84 -10.09 3.84
CA CYS A 165 -9.51 -9.66 3.45
C CYS A 165 -8.52 -9.83 4.61
N VAL A 166 -7.39 -10.46 4.33
CA VAL A 166 -6.20 -10.46 5.19
C VAL A 166 -5.34 -9.27 4.76
N ALA A 167 -4.94 -8.42 5.69
CA ALA A 167 -4.00 -7.33 5.44
C ALA A 167 -2.65 -7.63 6.08
N VAL A 168 -1.54 -7.36 5.39
CA VAL A 168 -0.19 -7.48 5.96
C VAL A 168 0.65 -6.24 5.63
N GLY A 169 1.38 -5.72 6.63
CA GLY A 169 2.23 -4.53 6.51
C GLY A 169 3.36 -4.48 7.54
N ASP A 170 4.21 -3.44 7.46
CA ASP A 170 5.36 -3.23 8.34
C ASP A 170 5.38 -1.84 9.01
N ALA A 171 4.84 -0.81 8.38
CA ALA A 171 5.04 0.58 8.79
C ALA A 171 3.77 1.29 9.28
N GLU A 172 3.90 2.48 9.85
CA GLU A 172 2.77 3.24 10.42
C GLU A 172 1.74 3.65 9.37
N ASN A 173 2.15 3.84 8.11
CA ASN A 173 1.23 4.09 7.01
C ASN A 173 0.39 2.88 6.59
N ASP A 174 0.65 1.70 7.16
CA ASP A 174 -0.17 0.51 6.98
C ASP A 174 -1.28 0.40 8.05
N LEU A 175 -1.33 1.29 9.04
CA LEU A 175 -2.40 1.29 10.06
C LEU A 175 -3.78 1.38 9.40
N ASP A 176 -3.93 2.28 8.43
CA ASP A 176 -5.19 2.45 7.67
C ASP A 176 -5.50 1.21 6.81
N LEU A 177 -4.47 0.53 6.28
CA LEU A 177 -4.60 -0.73 5.54
C LEU A 177 -5.07 -1.88 6.45
N LEU A 178 -4.45 -2.05 7.62
CA LEU A 178 -4.81 -3.09 8.58
C LEU A 178 -6.23 -2.87 9.11
N ALA A 179 -6.58 -1.64 9.47
CA ALA A 179 -7.91 -1.29 10.00
C ALA A 179 -9.04 -1.51 8.98
N ALA A 180 -8.74 -1.46 7.68
CA ALA A 180 -9.73 -1.68 6.63
C ALA A 180 -10.12 -3.16 6.44
N CYS A 181 -9.33 -4.10 6.95
CA CYS A 181 -9.42 -5.53 6.60
C CYS A 181 -9.76 -6.39 7.82
N GLY A 182 -10.45 -7.51 7.56
CA GLY A 182 -10.94 -8.40 8.61
C GLY A 182 -9.84 -9.10 9.42
N LEU A 183 -8.69 -9.40 8.82
CA LEU A 183 -7.55 -9.98 9.54
C LEU A 183 -6.29 -9.12 9.36
N PRO A 184 -6.00 -8.21 10.31
CA PRO A 184 -4.79 -7.41 10.28
C PRO A 184 -3.57 -8.21 10.77
N VAL A 185 -2.51 -8.25 9.97
CA VAL A 185 -1.25 -8.95 10.24
C VAL A 185 -0.08 -7.98 10.14
N ALA A 186 0.89 -8.11 11.03
CA ALA A 186 2.16 -7.38 10.96
C ALA A 186 3.33 -8.35 10.80
N VAL A 187 4.34 -7.98 10.01
CA VAL A 187 5.58 -8.74 9.93
C VAL A 187 6.49 -8.53 11.15
N ALA A 188 7.46 -9.40 11.40
CA ALA A 188 8.28 -9.32 12.62
C ALA A 188 9.15 -8.05 12.71
N ASN A 189 9.53 -7.44 11.59
CA ASN A 189 10.24 -6.15 11.53
C ASN A 189 9.30 -4.95 11.63
N ALA A 190 7.99 -5.16 11.75
CA ALA A 190 7.02 -4.07 11.76
C ALA A 190 7.20 -3.11 12.96
N SER A 191 6.76 -1.87 12.75
CA SER A 191 6.76 -0.83 13.77
C SER A 191 5.98 -1.26 15.02
N PRO A 192 6.35 -0.78 16.23
CA PRO A 192 5.61 -1.10 17.45
C PRO A 192 4.14 -0.70 17.40
N ALA A 193 3.80 0.40 16.70
CA ALA A 193 2.42 0.84 16.52
C ALA A 193 1.62 -0.17 15.68
N LEU A 194 2.18 -0.63 14.55
CA LEU A 194 1.50 -1.58 13.68
C LEU A 194 1.31 -2.94 14.36
N LYS A 195 2.33 -3.45 15.07
CA LYS A 195 2.23 -4.70 15.83
C LYS A 195 1.13 -4.69 16.89
N ARG A 196 0.87 -3.53 17.51
CA ARG A 196 -0.25 -3.37 18.47
C ARG A 196 -1.62 -3.38 17.81
N ALA A 197 -1.71 -2.93 16.56
CA ALA A 197 -2.95 -2.92 15.79
C ALA A 197 -3.23 -4.28 15.12
N ALA A 198 -2.21 -5.13 14.94
CA ALA A 198 -2.35 -6.43 14.30
C ALA A 198 -2.98 -7.49 15.23
N ALA A 199 -3.83 -8.33 14.66
CA ALA A 199 -4.38 -9.52 15.31
C ALA A 199 -3.36 -10.67 15.33
N LEU A 200 -2.41 -10.66 14.38
CA LEU A 200 -1.34 -11.62 14.26
C LEU A 200 -0.03 -10.91 13.94
N VAL A 201 1.05 -11.30 14.61
CA VAL A 201 2.41 -10.91 14.21
C VAL A 201 3.16 -12.16 13.75
N THR A 202 3.78 -12.11 12.56
CA THR A 202 4.58 -13.23 12.05
C THR A 202 5.86 -13.39 12.88
N ARG A 203 6.50 -14.55 12.79
CA ARG A 203 7.80 -14.78 13.45
C ARG A 203 8.95 -14.25 12.62
N ALA A 204 8.85 -14.39 11.30
CA ALA A 204 9.85 -13.90 10.36
C ALA A 204 9.55 -12.46 9.89
N GLU A 205 10.61 -11.78 9.44
CA GLU A 205 10.58 -10.41 8.93
C GLU A 205 10.28 -10.38 7.43
N GLY A 206 9.75 -9.27 6.94
CA GLY A 206 9.56 -8.99 5.52
C GLY A 206 8.97 -10.16 4.73
N GLY A 207 9.59 -10.45 3.59
CA GLY A 207 9.13 -11.49 2.65
C GLY A 207 9.01 -12.87 3.31
N ASP A 208 9.94 -13.25 4.18
CA ASP A 208 9.88 -14.51 4.92
C ASP A 208 8.67 -14.57 5.87
N GLY A 209 8.31 -13.43 6.48
CA GLY A 209 7.09 -13.29 7.27
C GLY A 209 5.83 -13.48 6.43
N VAL A 210 5.82 -12.94 5.21
CA VAL A 210 4.71 -13.13 4.26
C VAL A 210 4.64 -14.58 3.77
N VAL A 211 5.78 -15.24 3.52
CA VAL A 211 5.84 -16.68 3.22
C VAL A 211 5.26 -17.49 4.36
N GLU A 212 5.65 -17.21 5.60
CA GLU A 212 5.10 -17.85 6.80
C GLU A 212 3.57 -17.72 6.88
N LEU A 213 3.06 -16.49 6.66
CA LEU A 213 1.63 -16.19 6.67
C LEU A 213 0.90 -16.99 5.58
N ILE A 214 1.37 -16.91 4.34
CA ILE A 214 0.69 -17.52 3.19
C ILE A 214 0.68 -19.05 3.31
N GLU A 215 1.76 -19.65 3.80
CA GLU A 215 1.79 -21.09 4.06
C GLU A 215 0.77 -21.53 5.13
N ARG A 216 0.51 -20.68 6.13
CA ARG A 216 -0.57 -20.93 7.10
C ARG A 216 -1.95 -20.83 6.43
N LEU A 217 -2.17 -19.82 5.60
CA LEU A 217 -3.44 -19.64 4.85
C LEU A 217 -3.71 -20.81 3.90
N LEU A 218 -2.69 -21.27 3.17
CA LEU A 218 -2.82 -22.41 2.25
C LEU A 218 -3.17 -23.71 2.99
N ARG A 219 -2.60 -23.95 4.18
CA ARG A 219 -2.95 -25.12 5.01
C ARG A 219 -4.37 -25.04 5.57
N ALA A 220 -4.83 -23.83 5.88
CA ALA A 220 -6.18 -23.57 6.37
C ALA A 220 -7.25 -23.66 5.28
N GLY A 221 -6.87 -23.51 4.00
CA GLY A 221 -7.81 -23.44 2.88
C GLY A 221 -8.71 -22.22 2.94
N GLN A 222 -9.87 -22.29 2.27
CA GLN A 222 -10.89 -21.23 2.28
C GLN A 222 -11.78 -21.25 3.55
N SER A 223 -11.50 -22.15 4.50
CA SER A 223 -12.24 -22.31 5.76
C SER A 223 -11.73 -21.44 6.90
N TRP A 224 -10.80 -20.51 6.65
CA TRP A 224 -10.23 -19.69 7.72
C TRP A 224 -11.23 -18.63 8.21
N PRO A 225 -11.62 -18.63 9.50
CA PRO A 225 -12.55 -17.65 10.00
C PRO A 225 -11.80 -16.34 10.19
N VAL A 226 -12.25 -15.31 9.47
CA VAL A 226 -12.13 -13.95 9.99
C VAL A 226 -13.04 -13.90 11.21
N PRO A 227 -12.57 -13.43 12.39
CA PRO A 227 -13.40 -13.40 13.59
C PRO A 227 -14.74 -12.73 13.29
N GLU A 228 -15.85 -13.40 13.63
CA GLU A 228 -17.16 -12.76 13.66
C GLU A 228 -17.08 -11.62 14.68
N VAL A 229 -17.43 -10.42 14.22
CA VAL A 229 -17.34 -9.14 14.92
C VAL A 229 -18.03 -9.18 16.29
#